data_AF-A0A1F9UT98-F1
#
_entry.id   AF-A0A1F9UT98-F1
#
_cell.length_a   1.000
_cell.length_b   1.000
_cell.length_c   1.000
_cell.angle_alpha   90.00
_cell.angle_beta   90.00
_cell.angle_gamma   90.00
#
_symmetry.space_group_name_H-M   'P 1'
#
loop_
_entity.id
_entity.type
_entity.pdbx_description
1 polymer ?
#
loop_
_entity_poly.entity_id
_entity_poly.type
_entity_poly.pdbx_seq_one_letter_code
_entity_poly.pdbx_strand_id
1 'polypeptide(L)'
;MTGVVSWLTMDNGALTLRVQGSDGVGGVATADVPVTVSNVAPTVSMVGPASGSVHPVGQQVLFTGWFTDLGSADTHTAQWSFDGIRSVTPTLP
;
A
#
# COMPACT_ATOMS: atom_id res chain seq x y z
N MET A 1 18.64 27.42 -11.16
CA MET A 1 18.20 26.31 -12.02
C MET A 1 17.26 25.45 -11.19
N THR A 2 16.03 25.23 -11.62
CA THR A 2 15.10 24.28 -11.00
C THR A 2 14.88 23.14 -11.99
N GLY A 3 15.45 21.97 -11.69
CA GLY A 3 15.17 20.73 -12.40
C GLY A 3 14.23 19.90 -11.56
N VAL A 4 13.16 19.38 -12.17
CA VAL A 4 12.31 18.37 -11.53
C VAL A 4 12.87 17.01 -11.89
N VAL A 5 13.22 16.21 -10.88
CA VAL A 5 13.59 14.79 -11.06
C VAL A 5 12.43 13.96 -10.53
N SER A 6 11.83 13.14 -11.40
CA SER A 6 10.72 12.24 -11.05
C SER A 6 11.23 10.80 -10.94
N TRP A 7 11.12 10.21 -9.76
CA TRP A 7 11.47 8.81 -9.49
C TRP A 7 10.21 7.96 -9.53
N LEU A 8 9.75 7.59 -10.73
CA LEU A 8 8.47 6.88 -10.92
C LEU A 8 8.45 5.45 -10.36
N THR A 9 9.57 4.93 -9.87
CA THR A 9 9.72 3.52 -9.46
C THR A 9 9.96 3.30 -7.97
N MET A 10 10.14 4.37 -7.17
CA MET A 10 10.29 4.25 -5.72
C MET A 10 9.04 4.80 -5.05
N ASP A 11 8.21 3.88 -4.59
CA ASP A 11 6.99 4.18 -3.85
C ASP A 11 7.27 4.65 -2.41
N ASN A 12 8.27 4.01 -1.78
CA ASN A 12 8.80 4.37 -0.48
C ASN A 12 10.28 3.95 -0.38
N GLY A 13 11.01 4.49 0.61
CA GLY A 13 12.43 4.21 0.84
C GLY A 13 13.31 5.44 1.00
N ALA A 14 14.61 5.22 1.20
CA ALA A 14 15.62 6.28 1.32
C ALA A 14 16.37 6.47 -0.01
N LEU A 15 16.49 7.72 -0.44
CA LEU A 15 17.18 8.13 -1.66
C LEU A 15 18.02 9.39 -1.41
N THR A 16 19.13 9.51 -2.11
CA THR A 16 20.03 10.67 -2.01
C THR A 16 20.02 11.41 -3.33
N LEU A 17 19.57 12.67 -3.31
CA LEU A 17 19.65 13.56 -4.47
C LEU A 17 21.02 14.22 -4.48
N ARG A 18 21.77 14.02 -5.56
CA ARG A 18 23.03 14.74 -5.77
C ARG A 18 22.80 15.94 -6.67
N VAL A 19 23.10 17.13 -6.15
CA VAL A 19 23.03 18.39 -6.89
C VAL A 19 24.45 18.80 -7.29
N GLN A 20 24.61 19.30 -8.51
CA GLN A 20 25.85 19.89 -9.01
C GLN A 20 25.60 21.34 -9.41
N GLY A 21 26.41 22.26 -8.90
CA GLY A 21 26.46 23.66 -9.30
C GLY A 21 27.76 23.95 -10.04
N SER A 22 27.69 24.73 -11.12
CA SER A 22 28.86 25.25 -11.85
C SER A 22 28.81 26.77 -11.85
N ASP A 23 29.97 27.42 -11.71
CA ASP A 23 30.11 28.88 -11.81
C ASP A 23 30.23 29.39 -13.26
N GLY A 24 30.25 28.48 -14.25
CA GLY A 24 30.38 28.80 -15.67
C GLY A 24 31.79 29.20 -16.12
N VAL A 25 32.77 29.25 -15.20
CA VAL A 25 34.18 29.59 -15.48
C VAL A 25 35.15 28.49 -15.01
N GLY A 26 34.64 27.33 -14.59
CA GLY A 26 35.39 26.10 -14.36
C GLY A 26 35.27 25.55 -12.94
N GLY A 27 34.73 26.32 -12.00
CA GLY A 27 34.38 25.85 -10.67
C GLY A 27 33.14 24.99 -10.71
N VAL A 28 33.20 23.84 -10.04
CA VAL A 28 32.08 22.92 -9.86
C VAL A 28 32.03 22.46 -8.41
N ALA A 29 30.83 22.50 -7.82
CA ALA A 29 30.56 21.98 -6.48
C ALA A 29 29.41 20.97 -6.53
N THR A 30 29.43 19.98 -5.63
CA THR A 30 28.32 19.05 -5.47
C THR A 30 27.84 19.01 -4.03
N ALA A 31 26.54 18.79 -3.83
CA ALA A 31 25.92 18.58 -2.53
C ALA A 31 24.94 17.41 -2.60
N ASP A 32 24.89 16.63 -1.53
CA ASP A 32 23.97 15.52 -1.39
C ASP A 32 22.81 15.92 -0.46
N VAL A 33 21.59 15.56 -0.86
CA VAL A 33 20.36 15.83 -0.11
C VAL A 33 19.68 14.49 0.16
N PRO A 34 19.69 14.00 1.40
CA PRO A 34 18.96 12.79 1.75
C PRO A 34 17.46 13.06 1.73
N VAL A 35 16.71 12.13 1.16
CA VAL A 35 15.24 12.14 1.09
C VAL A 35 14.76 10.79 1.59
N THR A 36 13.74 10.80 2.43
CA THR A 36 13.07 9.58 2.90
C THR A 36 11.60 9.69 2.56
N VAL A 37 11.09 8.67 1.87
CA VAL A 37 9.68 8.51 1.55
C VAL A 37 9.15 7.39 2.43
N SER A 38 8.21 7.71 3.31
CA SER A 38 7.60 6.73 4.22
C SER A 38 6.54 5.91 3.51
N ASN A 39 6.47 4.61 3.80
CA ASN A 39 5.36 3.80 3.33
C ASN A 39 4.06 4.18 4.06
N VAL A 40 2.93 4.04 3.37
CA VAL A 40 1.59 4.21 3.93
C VAL A 40 0.91 2.85 3.94
N ALA A 41 0.30 2.46 5.06
CA ALA A 41 -0.38 1.18 5.16
C ALA A 41 -1.71 1.17 4.38
N PRO A 42 -2.16 0.01 3.85
CA PRO A 42 -3.44 -0.09 3.18
C PRO A 42 -4.60 0.15 4.15
N THR A 43 -5.65 0.79 3.65
CA THR A 43 -6.92 0.95 4.36
C THR A 43 -7.90 -0.12 3.91
N VAL A 44 -8.50 -0.85 4.85
CA VAL A 44 -9.45 -1.95 4.57
C VAL A 44 -10.85 -1.55 5.04
N SER A 45 -11.87 -1.93 4.26
CA SER A 45 -13.27 -1.76 4.62
C SER A 45 -14.04 -3.06 4.39
N MET A 46 -14.91 -3.41 5.34
CA MET A 46 -15.96 -4.40 5.10
C MET A 46 -17.13 -3.74 4.37
N VAL A 47 -17.66 -4.41 3.35
CA VAL A 47 -18.86 -3.99 2.62
C VAL A 47 -20.07 -4.77 3.13
N GLY A 48 -19.87 -6.06 3.40
CA GLY A 48 -20.95 -6.93 3.82
C GLY A 48 -20.44 -8.18 4.54
N PRO A 49 -21.30 -8.80 5.37
CA PRO A 49 -22.61 -8.30 5.79
C PRO A 49 -22.48 -7.07 6.71
N ALA A 50 -23.56 -6.28 6.83
CA ALA A 50 -23.56 -5.11 7.72
C ALA A 50 -23.34 -5.54 9.18
N SER A 51 -22.70 -4.69 9.98
CA SER A 51 -22.47 -4.97 11.40
C SER A 51 -23.79 -5.28 12.12
N GLY A 52 -23.81 -6.38 12.88
CA GLY A 52 -25.00 -6.83 13.59
C GLY A 52 -26.03 -7.59 12.73
N SER A 53 -25.73 -7.90 11.48
CA SER A 53 -26.62 -8.74 10.65
C SER A 53 -26.79 -10.13 11.27
N VAL A 54 -28.03 -10.62 11.22
CA VAL A 54 -28.38 -11.98 11.66
C VAL A 54 -28.81 -12.79 10.44
N HIS A 55 -28.25 -13.99 10.31
CA HIS A 55 -28.55 -14.90 9.21
C HIS A 55 -29.07 -16.24 9.75
N PRO A 56 -30.01 -16.91 9.04
CA PRO A 56 -30.49 -18.22 9.43
C PRO A 56 -29.35 -19.26 9.44
N VAL A 57 -29.43 -20.21 10.37
CA VAL A 57 -28.47 -21.31 10.44
C VAL A 57 -28.55 -22.17 9.17
N GLY A 58 -27.39 -22.59 8.66
CA GLY A 58 -27.28 -23.44 7.46
C GLY A 58 -27.44 -22.68 6.14
N GLN A 59 -27.64 -21.35 6.16
CA GLN A 59 -27.59 -20.52 4.98
C GLN A 59 -26.17 -20.01 4.71
N GLN A 60 -25.81 -19.92 3.43
CA GLN A 60 -24.55 -19.32 3.02
C GLN A 60 -24.59 -17.81 3.30
N VAL A 61 -23.51 -17.29 3.89
CA VAL A 61 -23.30 -15.86 4.10
C VAL A 61 -22.12 -15.42 3.24
N LEU A 62 -22.34 -14.45 2.35
CA LEU A 62 -21.29 -13.87 1.53
C LEU A 62 -20.63 -12.71 2.28
N PHE A 63 -19.32 -12.79 2.49
CA PHE A 63 -18.51 -11.71 3.04
C PHE A 63 -17.82 -10.99 1.90
N THR A 64 -17.96 -9.66 1.89
CA THR A 64 -17.33 -8.79 0.90
C THR A 64 -16.59 -7.68 1.60
N GLY A 65 -15.38 -7.42 1.12
CA GLY A 65 -14.52 -6.35 1.58
C GLY A 65 -13.71 -5.80 0.42
N TRP A 66 -13.18 -4.61 0.60
CA TRP A 66 -12.22 -4.00 -0.32
C TRP A 66 -11.15 -3.29 0.49
N PHE A 67 -10.04 -2.98 -0.17
CA PHE A 67 -8.98 -2.18 0.39
C PHE A 67 -8.49 -1.18 -0.66
N THR A 68 -7.87 -0.10 -0.18
CA THR A 68 -7.08 0.83 -0.99
C THR A 68 -5.73 1.00 -0.37
N ASP A 69 -4.72 1.16 -1.22
CA ASP A 69 -3.40 1.59 -0.82
C ASP A 69 -2.99 2.80 -1.68
N LEU A 70 -2.31 3.76 -1.05
CA LEU A 70 -1.65 4.86 -1.75
C LEU A 70 -0.31 4.40 -2.32
N GLY A 71 0.32 3.40 -1.70
CA GLY A 71 1.50 2.75 -2.18
C GLY A 71 1.20 1.88 -3.41
N SER A 72 1.97 2.07 -4.47
CA SER A 72 1.83 1.37 -5.75
C SER A 72 2.77 0.17 -5.93
N ALA A 73 3.84 0.07 -5.12
CA ALA A 73 4.84 -0.99 -5.24
C ALA A 73 4.69 -2.08 -4.17
N ASP A 74 3.60 -2.07 -3.42
CA ASP A 74 3.34 -3.00 -2.33
C ASP A 74 2.76 -4.33 -2.82
N THR A 75 2.99 -5.39 -2.02
CA THR A 75 2.32 -6.69 -2.19
C THR A 75 1.34 -6.91 -1.05
N HIS A 76 0.06 -7.09 -1.37
CA HIS A 76 -1.00 -7.23 -0.37
C HIS A 76 -1.47 -8.68 -0.22
N THR A 77 -1.79 -9.05 1.01
CA THR A 77 -2.51 -10.29 1.33
C THR A 77 -3.74 -9.94 2.16
N ALA A 78 -4.81 -10.73 2.01
CA ALA A 78 -6.06 -10.54 2.75
C ALA A 78 -6.45 -11.84 3.45
N GLN A 79 -6.96 -11.71 4.68
CA GLN A 79 -7.41 -12.84 5.49
C GLN A 79 -8.76 -12.49 6.14
N TRP A 80 -9.64 -13.48 6.20
CA TRP A 80 -10.86 -13.40 6.99
C TRP A 80 -10.64 -14.15 8.30
N SER A 81 -11.09 -13.55 9.41
CA SER A 81 -11.14 -14.22 10.71
C SER A 81 -12.57 -14.23 11.20
N PHE A 82 -12.97 -15.35 11.80
CA PHE A 82 -14.27 -15.55 12.39
C PHE A 82 -14.04 -16.05 13.82
N ASP A 83 -14.71 -15.46 14.80
CA ASP A 83 -14.65 -15.97 16.16
C ASP A 83 -15.39 -17.32 16.22
N GLY A 84 -14.71 -18.37 16.68
CA GLY A 84 -15.31 -19.68 16.95
C GLY A 84 -15.74 -20.56 15.75
N ILE A 85 -15.56 -20.16 14.49
CA ILE A 85 -15.98 -20.97 13.33
C ILE A 85 -14.78 -21.65 12.66
N ARG A 86 -14.80 -22.99 12.58
CA ARG A 86 -13.92 -23.74 11.65
C ARG A 86 -14.48 -23.59 10.23
N SER A 87 -13.68 -23.07 9.31
CA SER A 87 -14.01 -23.05 7.88
C SER A 87 -14.44 -24.45 7.44
N VAL A 88 -15.69 -24.61 7.00
CA VAL A 88 -16.15 -25.85 6.37
C VAL A 88 -15.89 -25.67 4.87
N THR A 89 -14.83 -26.28 4.36
CA THR A 89 -14.59 -26.32 2.91
C THR A 89 -15.74 -27.11 2.27
N PRO A 90 -16.50 -26.53 1.33
CA PRO A 90 -17.54 -27.28 0.63
C PRO A 90 -16.87 -28.37 -0.20
N THR A 91 -17.22 -29.64 0.02
CA THR A 91 -16.95 -30.69 -0.96
C THR A 91 -18.00 -30.57 -2.06
N LEU A 92 -17.57 -30.26 -3.28
CA LEU A 92 -18.41 -30.39 -4.46
C LEU A 92 -18.66 -31.88 -4.74
N PRO A 93 -19.86 -32.28 -5.21
CA PRO A 93 -20.11 -33.64 -5.68
C PRO A 93 -19.32 -33.98 -6.94
#